data_AF-A0A836RDC2-F1
#
_entry.id   AF-A0A836RDC2-F1
#
_cell.length_a   1.000
_cell.length_b   1.000
_cell.length_c   1.000
_cell.angle_alpha   90.00
_cell.angle_beta   90.00
_cell.angle_gamma   90.00
#
_symmetry.space_group_name_H-M   'P 1'
#
loop_
_entity.id
_entity.type
_entity.pdbx_description
1 polymer ?
#
loop_
_entity_poly.entity_id
_entity_poly.type
_entity_poly.pdbx_seq_one_letter_code
_entity_poly.pdbx_strand_id
1 'polypeptide(L)'
;VIRAFGLLDTYSAMILPGLMSAWGVFMFSQSFKSIPNEYIEAAKIDGANFFWIVFRVMVPLAGSTMAIVTIFTFMGIWDNFIWPLIVMQNRAKMPLAVLLAMFNHSYGIYVGPLLAGSVIQTIPMVVIFIIFRKYFLQGISVTLK
;
A
#
# COMPACT_ATOMS: atom_id res chain seq x y z
N VAL A 1 1.41 15.73 17.11
CA VAL A 1 2.76 15.23 16.72
C VAL A 1 3.28 15.93 15.46
N ILE A 2 2.71 15.75 14.26
CA ILE A 2 3.21 16.40 13.02
C ILE A 2 3.25 17.93 13.08
N ARG A 3 2.21 18.56 13.65
CA ARG A 3 2.18 20.01 13.89
C ARG A 3 3.29 20.49 14.84
N ALA A 4 3.66 19.68 15.83
CA ALA A 4 4.72 20.01 16.78
C ALA A 4 6.12 19.88 16.15
N PHE A 5 6.27 19.03 15.13
CA PHE A 5 7.50 18.89 14.35
C PHE A 5 7.61 19.86 13.16
N GLY A 6 6.65 20.79 12.99
CA GLY A 6 6.68 21.75 11.88
C GLY A 6 6.52 21.13 10.49
N LEU A 7 6.06 19.89 10.39
CA LEU A 7 5.98 19.13 9.14
C LEU A 7 4.68 19.38 8.35
N LEU A 8 3.81 20.29 8.80
CA LEU A 8 2.59 20.61 8.06
C LEU A 8 2.91 21.10 6.65
N ASP A 9 2.01 20.82 5.70
CA ASP A 9 2.18 21.19 4.29
C ASP A 9 3.41 20.56 3.57
N THR A 10 3.93 19.45 4.10
CA THR A 10 5.01 18.65 3.46
C THR A 10 4.55 17.23 3.05
N TYR A 11 5.13 16.67 1.99
CA TYR A 11 4.87 15.27 1.60
C TYR A 11 5.22 14.28 2.72
N SER A 12 6.23 14.58 3.54
CA SER A 12 6.58 13.77 4.72
C SER A 12 5.42 13.66 5.71
N ALA A 13 4.60 14.70 5.90
CA ALA A 13 3.44 14.62 6.79
C ALA A 13 2.37 13.65 6.28
N MET A 14 2.30 13.41 4.97
CA MET A 14 1.40 12.41 4.39
C MET A 14 1.98 11.00 4.45
N ILE A 15 3.29 10.85 4.21
CA ILE A 15 3.95 9.55 4.09
C ILE A 15 4.20 8.90 5.44
N LEU A 16 4.77 9.63 6.40
CA LEU A 16 5.28 9.07 7.67
C LEU A 16 4.26 8.22 8.44
N PRO A 17 2.99 8.63 8.60
CA PRO A 17 1.99 7.83 9.31
C PRO A 17 1.63 6.53 8.59
N GLY A 18 1.74 6.51 7.26
CA GLY A 18 1.41 5.34 6.42
C GLY A 18 2.57 4.36 6.24
N LEU A 19 3.78 4.67 6.73
CA LEU A 19 4.96 3.81 6.56
C LEU A 19 4.85 2.47 7.29
N MET A 20 4.10 2.43 8.38
CA MET A 20 3.95 1.23 9.19
C MET A 20 2.49 0.81 9.23
N SER A 21 2.24 -0.45 8.87
CA SER A 21 0.92 -1.07 8.95
C SER A 21 0.99 -2.28 9.86
N ALA A 22 0.31 -2.22 11.01
CA ALA A 22 0.22 -3.35 11.94
C ALA A 22 -0.41 -4.58 11.26
N TRP A 23 -1.39 -4.36 10.38
CA TRP A 23 -1.98 -5.41 9.57
C TRP A 23 -0.98 -6.02 8.59
N GLY A 24 -0.18 -5.19 7.90
CA GLY A 24 0.88 -5.67 7.01
C GLY A 24 1.90 -6.54 7.74
N VAL A 25 2.37 -6.07 8.90
CA VAL A 25 3.30 -6.84 9.77
C VAL A 25 2.69 -8.17 10.19
N PHE A 26 1.41 -8.17 10.60
CA PHE A 26 0.69 -9.39 10.96
C PHE A 26 0.62 -10.38 9.79
N MET A 27 0.23 -9.92 8.60
CA MET A 27 0.12 -10.75 7.41
C MET A 27 1.46 -11.40 7.03
N PHE A 28 2.55 -10.63 7.03
CA PHE A 28 3.89 -11.17 6.79
C PHE A 28 4.33 -12.16 7.89
N SER A 29 4.00 -11.88 9.15
CA SER A 29 4.29 -12.82 10.25
C SER A 29 3.59 -14.16 10.06
N GLN A 30 2.31 -14.16 9.67
CA GLN A 30 1.56 -15.38 9.40
C GLN A 30 2.14 -16.14 8.20
N SER A 31 2.47 -15.43 7.12
CA SER A 31 3.09 -16.03 5.93
C SER A 31 4.43 -16.69 6.26
N PHE A 32 5.32 -15.99 6.97
CA PHE A 32 6.61 -16.56 7.34
C PHE A 32 6.52 -17.77 8.27
N LYS A 33 5.51 -17.81 9.16
CA LYS A 33 5.25 -19.00 10.00
C LYS A 33 4.76 -20.21 9.21
N SER A 34 4.10 -20.00 8.06
CA SER A 34 3.65 -21.09 7.20
C SER A 34 4.75 -21.71 6.34
N ILE A 35 5.91 -21.06 6.20
CA ILE A 35 7.04 -21.59 5.43
C ILE A 35 7.75 -22.67 6.25
N PRO A 36 7.95 -23.89 5.72
CA PRO A 36 8.68 -24.96 6.40
C PRO A 36 10.10 -24.54 6.79
N ASN A 37 10.55 -24.92 8.00
CA ASN A 37 11.89 -24.57 8.50
C ASN A 37 13.03 -25.18 7.67
N GLU A 38 12.76 -26.24 6.91
CA GLU A 38 13.72 -26.91 6.02
C GLU A 38 14.40 -25.95 5.05
N TYR A 39 13.67 -24.95 4.53
CA TYR A 39 14.23 -23.91 3.65
C TYR A 39 15.28 -23.05 4.36
N ILE A 40 15.06 -22.75 5.63
CA ILE A 40 15.97 -21.94 6.46
C ILE A 40 17.19 -22.78 6.85
N GLU A 41 16.98 -24.04 7.21
CA GLU A 41 18.06 -24.97 7.56
C GLU A 41 18.98 -25.26 6.37
N ALA A 42 18.42 -25.51 5.19
CA ALA A 42 19.20 -25.67 3.96
C ALA A 42 20.05 -24.43 3.67
N ALA A 43 19.46 -23.23 3.72
CA ALA A 43 20.21 -21.99 3.49
C ALA A 43 21.32 -21.75 4.53
N LYS A 44 21.12 -22.18 5.79
CA LYS A 44 22.17 -22.12 6.83
C LYS A 44 23.30 -23.12 6.57
N ILE A 45 22.99 -24.32 6.09
CA ILE A 45 24.00 -25.32 5.68
C ILE A 45 24.85 -24.77 4.53
N ASP A 46 24.24 -24.02 3.61
CA ASP A 46 24.92 -23.32 2.51
C ASP A 46 25.69 -22.06 2.96
N GLY A 47 25.72 -21.76 4.26
CA GLY A 47 26.46 -20.63 4.83
C GLY A 47 25.80 -19.26 4.63
N ALA A 48 24.51 -19.21 4.27
CA ALA A 48 23.79 -17.95 4.10
C ALA A 48 23.60 -17.20 5.43
N ASN A 49 23.84 -15.89 5.42
CA ASN A 49 23.56 -15.03 6.57
C ASN A 49 22.06 -14.73 6.72
N PHE A 50 21.66 -14.20 7.89
CA PHE A 50 20.27 -13.91 8.20
C PHE A 50 19.57 -12.99 7.17
N PHE A 51 20.19 -11.87 6.79
CA PHE A 51 19.59 -10.93 5.84
C PHE A 51 19.42 -11.57 4.46
N TRP A 52 20.39 -12.39 4.05
CA TRP A 52 20.30 -13.15 2.81
C TRP A 52 19.10 -14.09 2.84
N ILE A 53 18.92 -14.87 3.91
CA ILE A 53 17.79 -15.80 4.07
C ILE A 53 16.46 -15.03 4.00
N VAL A 54 16.36 -13.89 4.70
CA VAL A 54 15.15 -13.06 4.69
C VAL A 54 14.83 -12.58 3.27
N PHE A 55 15.76 -11.90 2.59
CA PHE A 55 15.47 -11.25 1.30
C PHE A 55 15.47 -12.21 0.10
N ARG A 56 16.23 -13.31 0.14
CA ARG A 56 16.38 -14.25 -0.98
C ARG A 56 15.54 -15.51 -0.85
N VAL A 57 15.11 -15.88 0.35
CA VAL A 57 14.33 -17.11 0.59
C VAL A 57 12.93 -16.75 1.10
N MET A 58 12.84 -16.11 2.27
CA MET A 58 11.54 -15.87 2.93
C MET A 58 10.64 -14.91 2.14
N VAL A 59 11.20 -13.80 1.67
CA VAL A 59 10.45 -12.75 0.97
C VAL A 59 9.88 -13.23 -0.38
N PRO A 60 10.64 -13.91 -1.26
CA PRO A 60 10.09 -14.45 -2.51
C PRO A 60 9.03 -15.54 -2.28
N LEU A 61 9.21 -16.41 -1.28
CA LEU A 61 8.23 -17.44 -0.92
C LEU A 61 6.92 -16.83 -0.40
N ALA A 62 6.99 -15.70 0.29
CA ALA A 62 5.84 -14.90 0.71
C ALA A 62 5.26 -13.99 -0.40
N GLY A 63 5.55 -14.27 -1.68
CA GLY A 63 5.16 -13.40 -2.80
C GLY A 63 3.66 -13.14 -2.92
N SER A 64 2.81 -14.12 -2.58
CA SER A 64 1.34 -13.94 -2.54
C SER A 64 0.91 -12.96 -1.45
N THR A 65 1.48 -13.09 -0.25
CA THR A 65 1.25 -12.17 0.87
C THR A 65 1.77 -10.78 0.55
N MET A 66 2.94 -10.67 -0.07
CA MET A 66 3.49 -9.38 -0.51
C MET A 66 2.53 -8.67 -1.47
N ALA A 67 1.97 -9.37 -2.45
CA ALA A 67 1.02 -8.80 -3.39
C ALA A 67 -0.25 -8.30 -2.69
N ILE A 68 -0.82 -9.11 -1.78
CA ILE A 68 -1.99 -8.72 -0.98
C ILE A 68 -1.68 -7.47 -0.16
N VAL A 69 -0.62 -7.49 0.64
CA VAL A 69 -0.26 -6.36 1.50
C VAL A 69 -0.01 -5.10 0.67
N THR A 70 0.66 -5.22 -0.48
CA THR A 70 0.93 -4.09 -1.39
C THR A 70 -0.34 -3.50 -1.95
N ILE A 71 -1.26 -4.31 -2.50
CA ILE A 71 -2.52 -3.85 -3.08
C ILE A 71 -3.35 -3.11 -2.02
N PHE A 72 -3.58 -3.74 -0.87
CA PHE A 72 -4.44 -3.17 0.17
C PHE A 72 -3.81 -1.92 0.81
N THR A 73 -2.49 -1.90 1.00
CA THR A 73 -1.80 -0.72 1.53
C THR A 73 -1.84 0.43 0.53
N PHE A 74 -1.59 0.15 -0.76
CA PHE A 74 -1.69 1.17 -1.80
C PHE A 74 -3.10 1.74 -1.88
N MET A 75 -4.13 0.87 -1.94
CA MET A 75 -5.53 1.28 -2.00
C MET A 75 -5.90 2.16 -0.80
N GLY A 76 -5.49 1.76 0.41
CA GLY A 76 -5.77 2.52 1.63
C GLY A 76 -5.11 3.90 1.67
N ILE A 77 -3.93 4.06 1.07
CA ILE A 77 -3.23 5.36 0.99
C ILE A 77 -3.77 6.21 -0.17
N TRP A 78 -4.01 5.59 -1.32
CA TRP A 78 -4.44 6.26 -2.55
C TRP A 78 -5.84 6.87 -2.44
N ASP A 79 -6.76 6.15 -1.78
CA ASP A 79 -8.12 6.62 -1.52
C ASP A 79 -8.24 7.46 -0.25
N ASN A 80 -7.12 7.69 0.47
CA ASN A 80 -7.16 8.44 1.72
C ASN A 80 -7.48 9.91 1.49
N PHE A 81 -8.68 10.31 1.91
CA PHE A 81 -9.15 11.68 1.84
C PHE A 81 -8.90 12.46 3.15
N ILE A 82 -9.20 11.84 4.28
CA ILE A 82 -9.28 12.53 5.58
C ILE A 82 -7.91 13.03 6.03
N TRP A 83 -6.89 12.17 5.93
CA TRP A 83 -5.57 12.53 6.43
C TRP A 83 -4.94 13.70 5.66
N PRO A 84 -4.85 13.65 4.32
CA PRO A 84 -4.28 14.76 3.55
C PRO A 84 -5.07 16.07 3.72
N LEU A 85 -6.39 16.01 3.88
CA LEU A 85 -7.21 17.19 4.17
C LEU A 85 -6.82 17.88 5.48
N ILE A 86 -6.41 17.12 6.49
CA ILE A 86 -6.00 17.65 7.80
C ILE A 86 -4.58 18.24 7.75
N VAL A 87 -3.66 17.59 7.03
CA VAL A 87 -2.23 17.94 7.09
C VAL A 87 -1.76 18.91 5.99
N MET A 88 -2.41 18.92 4.82
CA MET A 88 -2.08 19.81 3.70
C MET A 88 -2.89 21.09 3.74
N GLN A 89 -2.22 22.22 3.60
CA GLN A 89 -2.86 23.54 3.55
C GLN A 89 -2.87 24.10 2.13
N ASN A 90 -1.82 23.82 1.36
CA ASN A 90 -1.72 24.26 -0.02
C ASN A 90 -2.48 23.31 -0.94
N ARG A 91 -3.50 23.85 -1.62
CA ARG A 91 -4.32 23.13 -2.61
C ARG A 91 -3.50 22.46 -3.72
N ALA A 92 -2.39 23.07 -4.14
CA ALA A 92 -1.53 22.52 -5.19
C ALA A 92 -0.78 21.23 -4.77
N LYS A 93 -0.71 20.95 -3.46
CA LYS A 93 -0.07 19.75 -2.90
C LYS A 93 -1.09 18.66 -2.52
N MET A 94 -2.38 18.96 -2.61
CA MET A 94 -3.43 18.02 -2.22
C MET A 94 -3.56 16.88 -3.24
N PRO A 95 -3.79 15.64 -2.78
CA PRO A 95 -4.11 14.53 -3.66
C PRO A 95 -5.39 14.78 -4.47
N LEU A 96 -5.47 14.15 -5.65
CA LEU A 96 -6.62 14.26 -6.53
C LEU A 96 -7.94 13.85 -5.84
N ALA A 97 -7.92 12.80 -5.01
CA ALA A 97 -9.07 12.41 -4.18
C ALA A 97 -9.65 13.56 -3.34
N VAL A 98 -8.77 14.38 -2.74
CA VAL A 98 -9.18 15.55 -1.94
C VAL A 98 -9.73 16.65 -2.82
N LEU A 99 -9.07 16.93 -3.94
CA LEU A 99 -9.51 17.95 -4.88
C LEU A 99 -10.89 17.64 -5.47
N LEU A 100 -11.15 16.39 -5.81
CA LEU A 100 -12.45 15.93 -6.32
C LEU A 100 -13.54 16.06 -5.26
N ALA A 101 -13.25 15.71 -4.00
CA ALA A 101 -14.20 15.88 -2.89
C ALA A 101 -14.56 17.36 -2.64
N MET A 102 -13.58 18.28 -2.78
CA MET A 102 -13.79 19.72 -2.64
C MET A 102 -14.41 20.38 -3.88
N PHE A 103 -14.44 19.68 -5.02
CA PHE A 103 -14.84 20.23 -6.32
C PHE A 103 -16.28 20.74 -6.31
N ASN A 104 -17.22 19.93 -5.80
CA ASN A 104 -18.65 20.28 -5.71
C ASN A 104 -18.90 21.52 -4.84
N HIS A 105 -18.07 21.74 -3.82
CA HIS A 105 -18.22 22.90 -2.93
C HIS A 105 -17.71 24.21 -3.56
N SER A 106 -16.67 24.12 -4.41
CA SER A 106 -16.03 25.31 -5.01
C SER A 106 -16.68 25.77 -6.31
N TYR A 107 -17.23 24.86 -7.11
CA TYR A 107 -17.68 25.14 -8.47
C TYR A 107 -19.17 24.89 -8.70
N GLY A 108 -19.91 24.33 -7.74
CA GLY A 108 -21.29 23.88 -7.94
C GLY A 108 -21.36 22.48 -8.61
N ILE A 109 -22.55 22.08 -9.07
CA ILE A 109 -22.81 20.73 -9.60
C ILE A 109 -22.31 20.62 -11.06
N TYR A 110 -21.00 20.55 -11.25
CA TYR A 110 -20.37 20.25 -12.55
C TYR A 110 -19.98 18.77 -12.61
N VAL A 111 -20.94 17.93 -13.00
CA VAL A 111 -20.81 16.47 -12.98
C VAL A 111 -19.78 15.95 -13.98
N GLY A 112 -19.66 16.58 -15.16
CA GLY A 112 -18.76 16.12 -16.23
C GLY A 112 -17.28 16.06 -15.80
N PRO A 113 -16.67 17.19 -15.38
CA PRO A 113 -15.28 17.20 -14.89
C PRO A 113 -15.07 16.32 -13.65
N LEU A 114 -16.06 16.26 -12.76
CA LEU A 114 -16.00 15.40 -11.58
C LEU A 114 -15.89 13.93 -11.96
N LEU A 115 -16.74 13.45 -12.87
CA LEU A 115 -16.70 12.07 -13.35
C LEU A 115 -15.41 11.76 -14.10
N ALA A 116 -14.94 12.67 -14.97
CA ALA A 116 -13.68 12.51 -15.68
C ALA A 116 -12.50 12.38 -14.70
N GLY A 117 -12.46 13.23 -13.66
CA GLY A 117 -11.46 13.17 -12.60
C GLY A 117 -11.53 11.88 -11.79
N SER A 118 -12.73 11.39 -11.47
CA SER A 118 -12.93 10.11 -10.77
C SER A 118 -12.40 8.93 -11.59
N VAL A 119 -12.61 8.92 -12.92
CA VAL A 119 -12.03 7.89 -13.80
C VAL A 119 -10.51 7.92 -13.72
N ILE A 120 -9.89 9.11 -13.80
CA ILE A 120 -8.44 9.27 -13.67
C ILE A 120 -7.95 8.78 -12.30
N GLN A 121 -8.66 9.09 -11.22
CA GLN A 121 -8.36 8.64 -9.87
C GLN A 121 -8.37 7.10 -9.76
N THR A 122 -9.22 6.40 -10.52
CA THR A 122 -9.30 4.93 -10.50
C THR A 122 -8.18 4.24 -11.27
N ILE A 123 -7.58 4.89 -12.29
CA ILE A 123 -6.58 4.27 -13.18
C ILE A 123 -5.40 3.63 -12.42
N PRO A 124 -4.73 4.30 -11.47
CA PRO A 124 -3.57 3.72 -10.78
C PRO A 124 -3.90 2.46 -9.99
N MET A 125 -5.10 2.39 -9.40
CA MET A 125 -5.56 1.18 -8.72
C MET A 125 -5.73 0.00 -9.67
N VAL A 126 -6.31 0.24 -10.85
CA VAL A 126 -6.46 -0.79 -11.89
C VAL A 126 -5.10 -1.28 -12.38
N VAL A 127 -4.14 -0.36 -12.60
CA VAL A 127 -2.78 -0.70 -13.02
C VAL A 127 -2.09 -1.59 -11.99
N ILE A 128 -2.15 -1.24 -10.71
CA ILE A 128 -1.55 -2.05 -9.64
C ILE A 128 -2.22 -3.42 -9.55
N PHE A 129 -3.55 -3.47 -9.62
CA PHE A 129 -4.24 -4.76 -9.64
C PHE A 129 -3.78 -5.63 -10.81
N ILE A 130 -3.65 -5.08 -12.02
CA ILE A 130 -3.19 -5.83 -13.20
C ILE A 130 -1.78 -6.38 -13.02
N ILE A 131 -0.87 -5.61 -12.43
CA ILE A 131 0.52 -6.03 -12.15
C ILE A 131 0.53 -7.20 -11.15
N PHE A 132 -0.26 -7.11 -10.08
CA PHE A 132 -0.23 -8.08 -8.98
C PHE A 132 -1.27 -9.21 -9.06
N ARG A 133 -2.18 -9.20 -10.06
CA ARG A 133 -3.27 -10.17 -10.19
C ARG A 133 -2.82 -11.64 -10.17
N LYS A 134 -1.66 -11.95 -10.74
CA LYS A 134 -1.13 -13.33 -10.78
C LYS A 134 -0.83 -13.85 -9.38
N TYR A 135 -0.23 -13.03 -8.52
CA TYR A 135 0.10 -13.38 -7.15
C TYR A 135 -1.15 -13.49 -6.26
N PHE A 136 -2.16 -12.65 -6.54
CA PHE A 136 -3.44 -12.72 -5.85
C PHE A 136 -4.16 -14.06 -6.12
N LEU A 137 -4.20 -14.51 -7.38
CA LEU A 137 -4.79 -15.80 -7.76
C LEU A 137 -4.02 -17.00 -7.19
N GLN A 138 -2.69 -16.91 -7.10
CA GLN A 138 -1.86 -17.94 -6.47
C GLN A 138 -2.14 -18.08 -4.97
N GLY A 139 -2.35 -16.97 -4.26
CA GLY A 139 -2.67 -16.99 -2.82
C GLY A 139 -3.98 -17.70 -2.50
N ILE A 140 -5.04 -17.45 -3.30
CA ILE A 140 -6.35 -18.10 -3.12
C ILE A 140 -6.27 -19.61 -3.42
N SER A 141 -5.41 -20.00 -4.37
CA SER A 141 -5.24 -21.41 -4.76
C SER A 141 -4.60 -22.27 -3.66
N VAL A 142 -3.86 -21.67 -2.72
CA VAL A 142 -3.26 -22.39 -1.57
C VAL A 142 -4.30 -22.69 -0.49
N THR A 143 -5.36 -21.88 -0.36
CA THR A 143 -6.44 -22.08 0.62
C THR A 143 -7.44 -23.18 0.22
N LEU A 144 -7.45 -23.60 -1.05
CA LEU A 144 -8.38 -24.59 -1.60
C LEU A 144 -7.79 -26.01 -1.72
N LYS A 145 -6.62 -26.27 -1.13
CA LYS A 145 -6.03 -27.61 -1.01
C LYS A 145 -5.97 -28.01 0.45
#